data_AF-K9STG9-F1
#
_entry.id   AF-K9STG9-F1
#
_cell.length_a   1.000
_cell.length_b   1.000
_cell.length_c   1.000
_cell.angle_alpha   90.00
_cell.angle_beta   90.00
_cell.angle_gamma   90.00
#
_symmetry.space_group_name_H-M   'P 1'
#
loop_
_entity.id
_entity.type
_entity.pdbx_description
1 polymer ?
#
loop_
_entity_poly.entity_id
_entity_poly.type
_entity_poly.pdbx_seq_one_letter_code
_entity_poly.pdbx_strand_id
1 'polypeptide(L)'
;MDSQSFLDFVLLPQLVQKTTQILESAIDELLRIRWTDSEANTDSDYSRLACQKFEEAFRLSNHKNIEIVEIKSPDIQITFSDGNHQFKRKVELKSCKDSSIIPGSTISKLDFNIWVIFCCRSSNNSKFEFRYGRYYLGITTGETDLFQDRTPRPRLSWGKFQSGSESPKLELMINDKDWIKKYARAAINRIYQNNIKYSWQDDLVREIIKIALQENITIEDLNTEVSDDDDQNF
;
A
#
# COMPACT_ATOMS: atom_id res chain seq x y z
N MET A 1 11.45 23.41 -11.18
CA MET A 1 10.73 22.15 -10.93
C MET A 1 9.66 22.06 -11.99
N ASP A 2 9.65 21.00 -12.80
CA ASP A 2 8.61 20.78 -13.82
C ASP A 2 7.25 20.51 -13.16
N SER A 3 6.15 20.63 -13.92
CA SER A 3 4.79 20.44 -13.42
C SER A 3 4.59 19.07 -12.75
N GLN A 4 5.24 18.03 -13.27
CA GLN A 4 5.12 16.68 -12.74
C GLN A 4 5.83 16.54 -11.39
N SER A 5 7.07 17.01 -11.29
CA SER A 5 7.82 17.02 -10.03
C SER A 5 7.14 17.86 -8.96
N PHE A 6 6.58 19.02 -9.33
CA PHE A 6 5.78 19.84 -8.41
C PHE A 6 4.55 19.08 -7.91
N LEU A 7 3.86 18.39 -8.81
CA LEU A 7 2.70 17.60 -8.48
C LEU A 7 3.05 16.47 -7.51
N ASP A 8 4.12 15.73 -7.77
CA ASP A 8 4.48 14.50 -7.02
C ASP A 8 5.13 14.76 -5.66
N PHE A 9 5.90 15.85 -5.55
CA PHE A 9 6.70 16.14 -4.35
C PHE A 9 6.19 17.32 -3.53
N VAL A 10 5.28 18.14 -4.06
CA VAL A 10 4.73 19.29 -3.34
C VAL A 10 3.21 19.19 -3.20
N LEU A 11 2.50 19.22 -4.33
CA LEU A 11 1.04 19.34 -4.32
C LEU A 11 0.36 18.09 -3.76
N LEU A 12 0.59 16.92 -4.36
CA LEU A 12 -0.09 15.69 -3.95
C LEU A 12 0.17 15.32 -2.48
N PRO A 13 1.41 15.38 -1.95
CA PRO A 13 1.66 15.15 -0.51
C PRO A 13 0.86 16.09 0.40
N GLN A 14 0.78 17.39 0.06
CA GLN A 14 0.01 18.38 0.82
C GLN A 14 -1.49 18.10 0.75
N LEU A 15 -2.00 17.75 -0.43
CA LEU A 15 -3.42 17.40 -0.60
C LEU A 15 -3.78 16.15 0.19
N VAL A 16 -2.95 15.11 0.18
CA VAL A 16 -3.18 13.88 0.96
C VAL A 16 -3.24 14.21 2.45
N GLN A 17 -2.25 14.94 2.98
CA GLN A 17 -2.24 15.38 4.37
C GLN A 17 -3.51 16.17 4.74
N LYS A 18 -3.87 17.17 3.93
CA LYS A 18 -5.02 18.03 4.19
C LYS A 18 -6.34 17.27 4.07
N THR A 19 -6.43 16.32 3.14
CA THR A 19 -7.58 15.41 3.03
C THR A 19 -7.72 14.57 4.29
N THR A 20 -6.62 14.06 4.85
CA THR A 20 -6.63 13.34 6.14
C THR A 20 -7.18 14.23 7.26
N GLN A 21 -6.70 15.47 7.39
CA GLN A 21 -7.19 16.42 8.42
C GLN A 21 -8.68 16.74 8.27
N ILE A 22 -9.16 16.90 7.03
CA ILE A 22 -10.58 17.15 6.75
C ILE A 22 -11.42 15.92 7.10
N LEU A 23 -10.95 14.71 6.76
CA LEU A 23 -11.62 13.46 7.12
C LEU A 23 -11.69 13.25 8.64
N GLU A 24 -10.64 13.58 9.39
CA GLU A 24 -10.65 13.56 10.86
C GLU A 24 -11.74 14.45 11.47
N SER A 25 -12.13 15.51 10.76
CA SER A 25 -13.17 16.44 11.18
C SER A 25 -14.58 16.07 10.67
N ALA A 26 -14.69 15.14 9.72
CA ALA A 26 -15.93 14.75 9.03
C ALA A 26 -16.69 13.61 9.76
N ILE A 27 -16.70 13.63 11.09
CA ILE A 27 -17.22 12.54 11.93
C ILE A 27 -18.69 12.26 11.63
N ASP A 28 -19.52 13.30 11.44
CA ASP A 28 -20.94 13.14 11.16
C ASP A 28 -21.21 12.44 9.84
N GLU A 29 -20.42 12.74 8.79
CA GLU A 29 -20.49 12.03 7.52
C GLU A 29 -20.02 10.58 7.66
N LEU A 30 -18.92 10.35 8.39
CA LEU A 30 -18.36 9.01 8.62
C LEU A 30 -19.31 8.07 9.38
N LEU A 31 -20.09 8.62 10.32
CA LEU A 31 -21.13 7.89 11.05
C LEU A 31 -22.31 7.47 10.15
N ARG A 32 -22.53 8.16 9.02
CA ARG A 32 -23.62 7.86 8.08
C ARG A 32 -23.23 6.85 6.99
N ILE A 33 -21.94 6.58 6.84
CA ILE A 33 -21.40 5.63 5.85
C ILE A 33 -21.78 4.20 6.22
N ARG A 34 -22.22 3.43 5.22
CA ARG A 34 -22.38 1.98 5.39
C ARG A 34 -21.04 1.27 5.22
N TRP A 35 -20.35 1.07 6.34
CA TRP A 35 -19.12 0.28 6.38
C TRP A 35 -19.42 -1.19 6.12
N THR A 36 -18.79 -1.77 5.10
CA THR A 36 -18.75 -3.22 4.94
C THR A 36 -17.48 -3.79 5.60
N ASP A 37 -17.55 -5.04 6.05
CA ASP A 37 -16.39 -5.70 6.64
C ASP A 37 -15.39 -6.05 5.53
N SER A 38 -14.13 -5.66 5.71
CA SER A 38 -13.01 -5.89 4.78
C SER A 38 -13.19 -5.27 3.37
N GLU A 39 -13.35 -3.95 3.31
CA GLU A 39 -13.33 -3.20 2.03
C GLU A 39 -11.93 -3.14 1.43
N ALA A 40 -11.57 -4.20 0.71
CA ALA A 40 -10.59 -4.11 -0.35
C ALA A 40 -11.31 -3.66 -1.64
N ASN A 41 -11.03 -2.42 -2.08
CA ASN A 41 -11.24 -1.97 -3.47
C ASN A 41 -12.68 -2.04 -4.04
N THR A 42 -13.72 -1.83 -3.24
CA THR A 42 -15.09 -1.60 -3.76
C THR A 42 -15.44 -0.11 -3.70
N ASP A 43 -16.22 0.39 -4.67
CA ASP A 43 -16.71 1.78 -4.66
C ASP A 43 -17.67 1.97 -3.48
N SER A 44 -17.12 2.29 -2.32
CA SER A 44 -17.85 2.39 -1.07
C SER A 44 -18.22 3.83 -0.74
N ASP A 45 -19.15 3.98 0.20
CA ASP A 45 -19.53 5.28 0.73
C ASP A 45 -18.29 6.03 1.29
N TYR A 46 -17.30 5.31 1.82
CA TYR A 46 -16.02 5.86 2.27
C TYR A 46 -15.18 6.38 1.10
N SER A 47 -15.05 5.60 0.03
CA SER A 47 -14.33 6.02 -1.17
C SER A 47 -14.87 7.31 -1.77
N ARG A 48 -16.21 7.43 -1.84
CA ARG A 48 -16.87 8.64 -2.34
C ARG A 48 -16.64 9.83 -1.41
N LEU A 49 -16.78 9.65 -0.09
CA LEU A 49 -16.48 10.70 0.89
C LEU A 49 -15.03 11.17 0.78
N ALA A 50 -14.08 10.24 0.67
CA ALA A 50 -12.66 10.56 0.53
C ALA A 50 -12.37 11.38 -0.73
N CYS A 51 -12.99 11.05 -1.88
CA CYS A 51 -12.89 11.86 -3.09
C CYS A 51 -13.45 13.28 -2.88
N GLN A 52 -14.64 13.42 -2.28
CA GLN A 52 -15.23 14.73 -1.98
C GLN A 52 -14.34 15.57 -1.07
N LYS A 53 -13.76 14.97 -0.02
CA LYS A 53 -12.84 15.66 0.89
C LYS A 53 -11.50 16.00 0.24
N PHE A 54 -11.06 15.23 -0.74
CA PHE A 54 -9.88 15.54 -1.54
C PHE A 54 -10.11 16.75 -2.45
N GLU A 55 -11.26 16.83 -3.13
CA GLU A 55 -11.64 18.03 -3.89
C GLU A 55 -11.76 19.28 -2.99
N GLU A 56 -12.30 19.12 -1.79
CA GLU A 56 -12.34 20.17 -0.77
C GLU A 56 -10.93 20.63 -0.38
N ALA A 57 -10.03 19.69 -0.07
CA ALA A 57 -8.62 19.97 0.22
C ALA A 57 -7.94 20.74 -0.92
N PHE A 58 -8.22 20.37 -2.16
CA PHE A 58 -7.70 21.03 -3.35
C PHE A 58 -8.18 22.48 -3.46
N ARG A 59 -9.49 22.70 -3.38
CA ARG A 59 -10.09 24.05 -3.42
C ARG A 59 -9.52 24.95 -2.33
N LEU A 60 -9.38 24.44 -1.11
CA LEU A 60 -8.81 25.18 0.02
C LEU A 60 -7.30 25.45 -0.11
N SER A 61 -6.61 24.83 -1.06
CA SER A 61 -5.16 25.04 -1.28
C SER A 61 -4.87 26.08 -2.35
N ASN A 62 -5.90 26.52 -3.09
CA ASN A 62 -5.88 27.69 -3.97
C ASN A 62 -4.73 27.71 -5.01
N HIS A 63 -4.50 26.59 -5.68
CA HIS A 63 -3.51 26.49 -6.75
C HIS A 63 -4.08 27.07 -8.06
N LYS A 64 -3.38 28.02 -8.67
CA LYS A 64 -3.86 28.76 -9.86
C LYS A 64 -3.46 28.14 -11.20
N ASN A 65 -2.44 27.29 -11.21
CA ASN A 65 -1.80 26.77 -12.43
C ASN A 65 -2.06 25.28 -12.64
N ILE A 66 -2.81 24.66 -11.74
CA ILE A 66 -3.20 23.25 -11.82
C ILE A 66 -4.68 23.19 -11.48
N GLU A 67 -5.42 22.36 -12.21
CA GLU A 67 -6.83 22.08 -11.99
C GLU A 67 -7.05 20.57 -11.84
N ILE A 68 -8.09 20.18 -11.09
CA ILE A 68 -8.61 18.81 -11.13
C ILE A 68 -9.63 18.74 -12.26
N VAL A 69 -9.34 17.93 -13.28
CA VAL A 69 -10.26 17.66 -14.39
C VAL A 69 -11.26 16.58 -14.03
N GLU A 70 -10.82 15.59 -13.26
CA GLU A 70 -11.62 14.43 -12.89
C GLU A 70 -11.14 13.82 -11.58
N ILE A 71 -12.09 13.39 -10.75
CA ILE A 71 -11.85 12.54 -9.59
C ILE A 71 -12.82 11.35 -9.61
N LYS A 72 -12.32 10.14 -9.32
CA LYS A 72 -13.11 8.89 -9.32
C LYS A 72 -12.73 8.00 -8.15
N SER A 73 -13.69 7.22 -7.67
CA SER A 73 -13.55 6.10 -6.73
C SER A 73 -13.31 4.77 -7.48
N PRO A 74 -12.92 3.63 -6.85
CA PRO A 74 -12.93 3.26 -5.42
C PRO A 74 -11.72 3.71 -4.60
N ASP A 75 -10.55 3.87 -5.21
CA ASP A 75 -9.44 4.65 -4.63
C ASP A 75 -9.59 6.09 -5.12
N ILE A 76 -8.84 7.05 -4.57
CA ILE A 76 -8.90 8.42 -5.12
C ILE A 76 -8.06 8.46 -6.40
N GLN A 77 -8.71 8.36 -7.55
CA GLN A 77 -8.08 8.50 -8.87
C GLN A 77 -8.29 9.92 -9.36
N ILE A 78 -7.21 10.67 -9.57
CA ILE A 78 -7.24 12.08 -9.93
C ILE A 78 -6.58 12.30 -11.29
N THR A 79 -7.24 13.07 -12.15
CA THR A 79 -6.61 13.64 -13.34
C THR A 79 -6.41 15.13 -13.13
N PHE A 80 -5.16 15.55 -12.99
CA PHE A 80 -4.78 16.96 -12.93
C PHE A 80 -4.49 17.50 -14.34
N SER A 81 -4.63 18.81 -14.54
CA SER A 81 -4.22 19.51 -15.77
C SER A 81 -3.48 20.79 -15.42
N ASP A 82 -2.39 21.09 -16.15
CA ASP A 82 -1.72 22.41 -16.11
C ASP A 82 -2.10 23.31 -17.31
N GLY A 83 -3.14 22.92 -18.06
CA GLY A 83 -3.59 23.57 -19.29
C GLY A 83 -2.94 23.03 -20.56
N ASN A 84 -1.75 22.43 -20.46
CA ASN A 84 -1.03 21.85 -21.61
C ASN A 84 -0.97 20.31 -21.53
N HIS A 85 -0.85 19.77 -20.32
CA HIS A 85 -0.67 18.34 -20.07
C HIS A 85 -1.66 17.86 -19.00
N GLN A 86 -2.01 16.58 -19.09
CA GLN A 86 -2.80 15.90 -18.05
C GLN A 86 -1.93 14.90 -17.30
N PHE A 87 -2.11 14.86 -15.97
CA PHE A 87 -1.36 14.00 -15.06
C PHE A 87 -2.33 13.12 -14.28
N LYS A 88 -2.29 11.81 -14.52
CA LYS A 88 -3.09 10.85 -13.75
C LYS A 88 -2.34 10.44 -12.49
N ARG A 89 -3.00 10.50 -11.34
CA ARG A 89 -2.48 10.06 -10.05
C ARG A 89 -3.52 9.26 -9.29
N LYS A 90 -3.03 8.49 -8.34
CA LYS A 90 -3.84 7.64 -7.49
C LYS A 90 -3.38 7.80 -6.04
N VAL A 91 -4.34 7.91 -5.13
CA VAL A 91 -4.16 7.75 -3.69
C VAL A 91 -4.96 6.53 -3.26
N GLU A 92 -4.28 5.54 -2.71
CA GLU A 92 -4.90 4.29 -2.26
C GLU A 92 -5.62 4.51 -0.92
N LEU A 93 -6.79 3.90 -0.80
CA LEU A 93 -7.59 3.94 0.42
C LEU A 93 -7.51 2.60 1.13
N LYS A 94 -7.27 2.64 2.44
CA LYS A 94 -7.29 1.46 3.30
C LYS A 94 -8.18 1.71 4.51
N SER A 95 -8.84 0.65 4.97
CA SER A 95 -9.57 0.69 6.23
C SER A 95 -9.40 -0.60 7.03
N CYS A 96 -9.50 -0.49 8.35
CA CYS A 96 -9.42 -1.61 9.26
C CYS A 96 -10.31 -1.41 10.49
N LYS A 97 -10.87 -2.51 11.03
CA LYS A 97 -11.73 -2.52 12.21
C LYS A 97 -10.95 -3.07 13.40
N ASP A 98 -10.66 -2.24 14.40
CA ASP A 98 -9.86 -2.51 15.62
C ASP A 98 -8.44 -3.10 15.44
N SER A 99 -8.14 -3.73 14.30
CA SER A 99 -6.82 -4.24 13.97
C SER A 99 -5.99 -3.12 13.37
N SER A 100 -4.82 -2.86 13.94
CA SER A 100 -3.84 -1.95 13.36
C SER A 100 -3.02 -2.60 12.23
N ILE A 101 -3.22 -3.89 11.93
CA ILE A 101 -2.47 -4.60 10.89
C ILE A 101 -3.44 -5.32 9.94
N ILE A 102 -3.31 -5.07 8.64
CA ILE A 102 -4.11 -5.71 7.59
C ILE A 102 -3.24 -6.32 6.50
N PRO A 103 -3.76 -7.29 5.72
CA PRO A 103 -3.13 -7.67 4.46
C PRO A 103 -3.05 -6.47 3.51
N GLY A 104 -1.89 -6.29 2.89
CA GLY A 104 -1.68 -5.30 1.83
C GLY A 104 -2.14 -5.78 0.45
N SER A 105 -1.72 -5.02 -0.54
CA SER A 105 -1.91 -5.24 -1.96
C SER A 105 -0.84 -6.23 -2.45
N THR A 106 -1.08 -6.84 -3.61
CA THR A 106 -0.20 -7.90 -4.12
C THR A 106 1.11 -7.31 -4.64
N ILE A 107 2.26 -7.84 -4.22
CA ILE A 107 3.57 -7.21 -4.47
C ILE A 107 3.93 -7.05 -5.97
N SER A 108 3.40 -7.89 -6.87
CA SER A 108 3.69 -7.80 -8.31
C SER A 108 3.16 -6.53 -8.98
N LYS A 109 2.09 -5.94 -8.44
CA LYS A 109 1.45 -4.73 -9.00
C LYS A 109 1.51 -3.56 -8.02
N LEU A 110 2.30 -3.68 -6.96
CA LEU A 110 2.37 -2.70 -5.90
C LEU A 110 3.36 -1.59 -6.28
N ASP A 111 2.85 -0.37 -6.41
CA ASP A 111 3.68 0.82 -6.32
C ASP A 111 3.95 1.10 -4.82
N PHE A 112 5.16 0.82 -4.35
CA PHE A 112 5.58 1.12 -2.98
C PHE A 112 5.51 2.60 -2.62
N ASN A 113 5.56 3.46 -3.64
CA ASN A 113 5.56 4.89 -3.49
C ASN A 113 4.16 5.48 -3.71
N ILE A 114 3.10 4.69 -3.84
CA ILE A 114 1.75 5.25 -3.88
C ILE A 114 1.42 5.91 -2.53
N TRP A 115 0.73 7.06 -2.56
CA TRP A 115 0.19 7.65 -1.34
C TRP A 115 -1.01 6.84 -0.85
N VAL A 116 -1.12 6.69 0.47
CA VAL A 116 -2.19 5.97 1.15
C VAL A 116 -2.86 6.91 2.15
N ILE A 117 -4.20 6.86 2.21
CA ILE A 117 -4.99 7.33 3.36
C ILE A 117 -5.60 6.09 4.03
N PHE A 118 -5.34 5.93 5.32
CA PHE A 118 -5.69 4.74 6.10
C PHE A 118 -6.60 5.10 7.28
N CYS A 119 -7.86 4.64 7.22
CA CYS A 119 -8.84 4.74 8.30
C CYS A 119 -8.79 3.53 9.24
N CYS A 120 -8.49 3.75 10.52
CA CYS A 120 -8.76 2.78 11.58
C CYS A 120 -10.09 3.13 12.25
N ARG A 121 -11.03 2.18 12.31
CA ARG A 121 -12.35 2.38 12.91
C ARG A 121 -12.57 1.44 14.09
N SER A 122 -13.31 1.91 15.08
CA SER A 122 -13.74 1.07 16.20
C SER A 122 -14.76 0.02 15.75
N SER A 123 -14.87 -1.08 16.49
CA SER A 123 -15.79 -2.20 16.18
C SER A 123 -17.24 -1.79 15.91
N ASN A 124 -17.71 -0.78 16.62
CA ASN A 124 -19.05 -0.23 16.54
C ASN A 124 -19.16 0.98 15.58
N ASN A 125 -18.11 1.30 14.83
CA ASN A 125 -18.02 2.45 13.93
C ASN A 125 -18.35 3.79 14.61
N SER A 126 -18.04 3.94 15.90
CA SER A 126 -18.28 5.19 16.64
C SER A 126 -17.05 6.10 16.73
N LYS A 127 -15.88 5.59 16.35
CA LYS A 127 -14.61 6.32 16.35
C LYS A 127 -13.84 6.00 15.09
N PHE A 128 -13.22 7.02 14.52
CA PHE A 128 -12.42 6.95 13.30
C PHE A 128 -11.11 7.68 13.53
N GLU A 129 -10.01 7.03 13.19
CA GLU A 129 -8.67 7.60 13.27
C GLU A 129 -8.02 7.45 11.90
N PHE A 130 -7.49 8.55 11.38
CA PHE A 130 -6.86 8.56 10.06
C PHE A 130 -5.36 8.73 10.17
N ARG A 131 -4.66 8.07 9.26
CA ARG A 131 -3.24 8.28 9.01
C ARG A 131 -2.99 8.27 7.52
N TYR A 132 -1.86 8.81 7.11
CA TYR A 132 -1.46 8.85 5.72
C TYR A 132 0.04 8.64 5.55
N GLY A 133 0.45 8.41 4.31
CA GLY A 133 1.87 8.21 3.99
C GLY A 133 2.06 7.46 2.68
N ARG A 134 3.31 7.35 2.24
CA ARG A 134 3.67 6.43 1.17
C ARG A 134 3.48 4.99 1.65
N TYR A 135 3.04 4.11 0.75
CA TYR A 135 2.67 2.73 1.07
C TYR A 135 3.76 1.97 1.81
N TYR A 136 5.02 2.13 1.40
CA TYR A 136 6.16 1.44 2.02
C TYR A 136 6.29 1.71 3.53
N LEU A 137 5.84 2.86 4.03
CA LEU A 137 5.90 3.18 5.46
C LEU A 137 5.11 2.15 6.29
N GLY A 138 3.96 1.72 5.77
CA GLY A 138 3.12 0.76 6.43
C GLY A 138 3.64 -0.67 6.41
N ILE A 139 4.58 -1.00 5.52
CA ILE A 139 4.96 -2.40 5.30
C ILE A 139 5.58 -3.01 6.56
N THR A 140 5.04 -4.16 6.94
CA THR A 140 5.58 -5.05 7.95
C THR A 140 5.81 -6.43 7.33
N THR A 141 6.98 -6.98 7.63
CA THR A 141 7.38 -8.34 7.29
C THR A 141 7.75 -9.04 8.59
N GLY A 142 7.17 -10.20 8.83
CA GLY A 142 7.56 -11.08 9.93
C GLY A 142 8.76 -11.93 9.53
N GLU A 143 9.64 -12.21 10.49
CA GLU A 143 10.80 -13.10 10.28
C GLU A 143 10.41 -14.56 10.02
N THR A 144 9.14 -14.92 10.24
CA THR A 144 8.59 -16.27 10.08
C THR A 144 7.27 -16.28 9.30
N ASP A 145 7.07 -15.29 8.45
CA ASP A 145 5.92 -15.23 7.55
C ASP A 145 5.88 -16.45 6.63
N LEU A 146 4.67 -16.98 6.41
CA LEU A 146 4.40 -17.99 5.39
C LEU A 146 4.46 -17.35 4.00
N PHE A 147 4.97 -18.08 3.01
CA PHE A 147 4.81 -17.65 1.63
C PHE A 147 3.36 -17.90 1.21
N GLN A 148 2.81 -17.00 0.39
CA GLN A 148 1.41 -17.09 -0.03
C GLN A 148 1.30 -17.95 -1.30
N ASP A 149 0.15 -18.61 -1.48
CA ASP A 149 -0.21 -19.40 -2.68
C ASP A 149 -0.27 -18.53 -3.96
N ARG A 150 -0.19 -17.20 -3.81
CA ARG A 150 -0.05 -16.21 -4.88
C ARG A 150 1.10 -15.28 -4.54
N THR A 151 1.43 -14.39 -5.46
CA THR A 151 2.38 -13.29 -5.22
C THR A 151 2.16 -12.67 -3.83
N PRO A 152 3.22 -12.56 -2.99
CA PRO A 152 3.04 -12.20 -1.59
C PRO A 152 2.33 -10.87 -1.39
N ARG A 153 1.50 -10.80 -0.35
CA ARG A 153 0.91 -9.56 0.14
C ARG A 153 1.63 -9.16 1.43
N PRO A 154 2.46 -8.08 1.42
CA PRO A 154 3.02 -7.55 2.64
C PRO A 154 1.89 -7.21 3.62
N ARG A 155 2.17 -7.28 4.92
CA ARG A 155 1.23 -6.73 5.90
C ARG A 155 1.42 -5.23 5.99
N LEU A 156 0.34 -4.51 6.23
CA LEU A 156 0.35 -3.08 6.45
C LEU A 156 -0.01 -2.79 7.90
N SER A 157 0.86 -2.06 8.60
CA SER A 157 0.60 -1.54 9.94
C SER A 157 0.17 -0.08 9.87
N TRP A 158 -1.07 0.18 10.26
CA TRP A 158 -1.64 1.51 10.42
C TRP A 158 -0.74 2.42 11.29
N GLY A 159 -0.21 1.88 12.40
CA GLY A 159 0.59 2.65 13.36
C GLY A 159 1.93 3.19 12.82
N LYS A 160 2.39 2.71 11.65
CA LYS A 160 3.62 3.22 11.00
C LYS A 160 3.37 4.43 10.08
N PHE A 161 2.12 4.69 9.71
CA PHE A 161 1.76 5.87 8.91
C PHE A 161 1.75 7.14 9.77
N GLN A 162 1.78 8.29 9.10
CA GLN A 162 1.83 9.61 9.70
C GLN A 162 0.42 10.09 10.08
N SER A 163 0.28 10.79 11.20
CA SER A 163 -0.94 11.52 11.54
C SER A 163 -1.13 12.74 10.66
N GLY A 164 -2.36 13.27 10.54
CA GLY A 164 -2.63 14.51 9.80
C GLY A 164 -1.77 15.71 10.25
N SER A 165 -1.29 15.71 11.50
CA SER A 165 -0.45 16.78 12.06
C SER A 165 1.04 16.71 11.65
N GLU A 166 1.52 15.57 11.19
CA GLU A 166 2.92 15.38 10.81
C GLU A 166 3.17 15.79 9.36
N SER A 167 4.34 16.37 9.06
CA SER A 167 4.72 16.78 7.71
C SER A 167 4.99 15.57 6.80
N PRO A 168 4.57 15.57 5.52
CA PRO A 168 4.71 14.40 4.64
C PRO A 168 6.17 13.94 4.48
N LYS A 169 6.42 12.64 4.62
CA LYS A 169 7.69 11.99 4.28
C LYS A 169 7.79 11.82 2.77
N LEU A 170 8.82 12.42 2.17
CA LEU A 170 9.00 12.47 0.72
C LEU A 170 10.00 11.44 0.20
N GLU A 171 10.64 10.66 1.06
CA GLU A 171 11.55 9.61 0.63
C GLU A 171 10.82 8.60 -0.26
N LEU A 172 11.53 8.11 -1.28
CA LEU A 172 11.03 7.08 -2.18
C LEU A 172 11.74 5.77 -1.88
N MET A 173 10.99 4.68 -1.89
CA MET A 173 11.53 3.34 -1.85
C MET A 173 11.80 2.86 -3.28
N ILE A 174 13.00 2.33 -3.50
CA ILE A 174 13.34 1.64 -4.75
C ILE A 174 12.71 0.25 -4.68
N ASN A 175 11.97 -0.13 -5.72
CA ASN A 175 11.44 -1.47 -5.86
C ASN A 175 12.58 -2.40 -6.30
N ASP A 176 13.22 -3.06 -5.34
CA ASP A 176 14.15 -4.15 -5.61
C ASP A 176 13.45 -5.51 -5.41
N LYS A 177 13.93 -6.54 -6.13
CA LYS A 177 13.47 -7.93 -5.95
C LYS A 177 13.88 -8.51 -4.58
N ASP A 178 14.40 -7.72 -3.64
CA ASP A 178 14.84 -8.18 -2.31
C ASP A 178 13.70 -8.77 -1.48
N TRP A 179 12.43 -8.47 -1.81
CA TRP A 179 11.30 -9.13 -1.17
C TRP A 179 11.35 -10.66 -1.34
N ILE A 180 11.82 -11.18 -2.49
CA ILE A 180 11.99 -12.63 -2.72
C ILE A 180 12.97 -13.19 -1.69
N LYS A 181 14.11 -12.52 -1.52
CA LYS A 181 15.15 -12.88 -0.56
C LYS A 181 14.63 -12.83 0.88
N LYS A 182 13.78 -11.85 1.22
CA LYS A 182 13.15 -11.74 2.54
C LYS A 182 12.20 -12.90 2.82
N TYR A 183 11.34 -13.27 1.87
CA TYR A 183 10.44 -14.42 2.03
C TYR A 183 11.20 -15.75 2.09
N ALA A 184 12.26 -15.91 1.28
CA ALA A 184 13.14 -17.08 1.36
C ALA A 184 13.80 -17.20 2.75
N ARG A 185 14.31 -16.09 3.30
CA ARG A 185 14.84 -16.04 4.68
C ARG A 185 13.78 -16.38 5.71
N ALA A 186 12.56 -15.87 5.57
CA ALA A 186 11.47 -16.17 6.49
C ALA A 186 11.13 -17.68 6.48
N ALA A 187 11.06 -18.29 5.30
CA ALA A 187 10.85 -19.73 5.14
C ALA A 187 11.95 -20.55 5.84
N ILE A 188 13.21 -20.15 5.70
CA ILE A 188 14.35 -20.79 6.39
C ILE A 188 14.24 -20.61 7.92
N ASN A 189 14.00 -19.38 8.38
CA ASN A 189 13.88 -19.08 9.82
C ASN A 189 12.80 -19.90 10.50
N ARG A 190 11.69 -20.17 9.80
CA ARG A 190 10.62 -21.03 10.32
C ARG A 190 11.13 -22.41 10.71
N ILE A 191 12.09 -22.97 9.97
CA ILE A 191 12.63 -24.30 10.26
C ILE A 191 13.41 -24.34 11.57
N TYR A 192 14.07 -23.24 11.93
CA TYR A 192 14.93 -23.14 13.11
C TYR A 192 14.22 -22.66 14.38
N GLN A 193 13.02 -22.07 14.27
CA GLN A 193 12.29 -21.54 15.43
C GLN A 193 11.37 -22.58 16.06
N ASN A 194 11.56 -22.85 17.35
CA ASN A 194 10.84 -23.91 18.09
C ASN A 194 9.43 -23.53 18.57
N ASN A 195 8.96 -22.30 18.36
CA ASN A 195 7.70 -21.78 18.90
C ASN A 195 6.75 -21.21 17.83
N ILE A 196 6.81 -21.74 16.62
CA ILE A 196 5.88 -21.36 15.56
C ILE A 196 4.82 -22.43 15.34
N LYS A 197 3.62 -22.00 14.91
CA LYS A 197 2.59 -22.94 14.48
C LYS A 197 3.05 -23.65 13.21
N TYR A 198 2.94 -24.98 13.24
CA TYR A 198 3.22 -25.85 12.11
C TYR A 198 2.43 -25.44 10.85
N SER A 199 3.12 -25.54 9.71
CA SER A 199 2.56 -25.42 8.37
C SER A 199 3.12 -26.52 7.47
N TRP A 200 2.34 -27.03 6.53
CA TRP A 200 2.82 -27.94 5.49
C TRP A 200 3.98 -27.33 4.68
N GLN A 201 4.04 -25.99 4.60
CA GLN A 201 5.14 -25.26 3.96
C GLN A 201 6.49 -25.50 4.65
N ASP A 202 6.48 -25.78 5.96
CA ASP A 202 7.70 -26.06 6.72
C ASP A 202 8.32 -27.39 6.25
N ASP A 203 7.49 -28.40 5.99
CA ASP A 203 7.96 -29.68 5.45
C ASP A 203 8.40 -29.56 3.99
N LEU A 204 7.67 -28.80 3.17
CA LEU A 204 8.11 -28.51 1.79
C LEU A 204 9.50 -27.87 1.77
N VAL A 205 9.75 -26.85 2.61
CA VAL A 205 11.05 -26.17 2.68
C VAL A 205 12.15 -27.14 3.14
N ARG A 206 11.87 -28.02 4.11
CA ARG A 206 12.83 -29.05 4.53
C ARG A 206 13.18 -30.01 3.38
N GLU A 207 12.20 -30.46 2.61
CA GLU A 207 12.44 -31.35 1.47
C GLU A 207 13.21 -30.65 0.35
N ILE A 208 12.91 -29.38 0.04
CA ILE A 208 13.69 -28.59 -0.92
C ILE A 208 15.16 -28.50 -0.49
N ILE A 209 15.43 -28.19 0.79
CA ILE A 209 16.80 -28.12 1.32
C ILE A 209 17.50 -29.47 1.22
N LYS A 210 16.82 -30.58 1.55
CA LYS A 210 17.38 -31.93 1.43
C LYS A 210 17.74 -32.27 -0.01
N ILE A 211 16.84 -32.02 -0.97
CA ILE A 211 17.06 -32.28 -2.39
C ILE A 211 18.26 -31.48 -2.89
N ALA A 212 18.31 -30.18 -2.60
CA ALA A 212 19.41 -29.32 -3.02
C ALA A 212 20.77 -29.80 -2.50
N LEU A 213 20.83 -30.29 -1.26
CA LEU A 213 22.05 -30.87 -0.67
C LEU A 213 22.41 -32.22 -1.28
N GLN A 214 21.43 -33.08 -1.58
CA GLN A 214 21.65 -34.41 -2.17
C GLN A 214 22.12 -34.32 -3.62
N GLU A 215 21.54 -33.40 -4.40
CA GLU A 215 21.89 -33.17 -5.80
C GLU A 215 23.10 -32.25 -5.97
N ASN A 216 23.65 -31.73 -4.87
CA ASN A 216 24.77 -30.80 -4.85
C ASN A 216 24.53 -29.55 -5.74
N ILE A 217 23.31 -29.00 -5.67
CA ILE A 217 22.92 -27.79 -6.42
C ILE A 217 23.76 -26.61 -5.95
N THR A 218 24.46 -25.99 -6.90
CA THR A 218 25.35 -24.85 -6.68
C THR A 218 24.68 -23.53 -7.07
N ILE A 219 25.32 -22.39 -6.74
CA ILE A 219 24.83 -21.07 -7.16
C ILE A 219 24.90 -20.94 -8.69
N GLU A 220 25.92 -21.54 -9.31
CA GLU A 220 26.09 -21.59 -10.75
C GLU A 220 24.90 -22.26 -11.45
N ASP A 221 24.38 -23.35 -10.87
CA ASP A 221 23.19 -24.05 -11.39
C ASP A 221 21.91 -23.20 -11.33
N LEU A 222 21.86 -22.20 -10.44
CA LEU A 222 20.71 -21.32 -10.25
C LEU A 222 20.76 -20.05 -11.13
N ASN A 223 21.92 -19.77 -11.74
CA ASN A 223 22.15 -18.57 -12.56
C ASN A 223 21.88 -18.78 -14.06
N THR A 224 21.34 -19.94 -14.47
CA THR A 224 20.89 -20.14 -15.85
C THR A 224 19.64 -19.29 -16.10
N GLU A 225 19.82 -18.16 -16.79
CA GLU A 225 18.77 -17.23 -17.19
C GLU A 225 17.61 -17.98 -17.86
N VAL A 226 16.42 -17.90 -17.25
CA VAL A 226 15.19 -17.91 -18.04
C VAL A 226 15.15 -16.53 -18.69
N SER A 227 15.36 -16.49 -20.00
CA SER A 227 15.10 -15.30 -20.81
C SER A 227 13.65 -14.89 -20.63
N ASP A 228 13.40 -13.81 -19.89
CA ASP A 228 12.09 -13.14 -19.83
C ASP A 228 11.82 -12.46 -21.18
N ASP A 229 11.56 -13.25 -22.23
CA ASP A 229 11.23 -12.77 -23.59
C ASP A 229 9.71 -12.64 -23.83
N ASP A 230 8.87 -12.73 -22.78
CA ASP A 230 7.40 -12.77 -22.91
C ASP A 230 6.64 -11.66 -22.16
N ASP A 231 7.23 -10.46 -22.00
CA ASP A 231 6.51 -9.26 -21.53
C ASP A 231 6.45 -8.14 -22.59
N GLN A 232 6.35 -8.52 -23.87
CA GLN A 232 5.74 -7.67 -24.90
C GLN A 232 4.34 -8.19 -25.22
N ASN A 233 3.34 -7.85 -24.40
CA ASN A 233 1.99 -7.46 -24.82
C ASN A 233 1.09 -7.27 -23.58
N PHE A 234 0.34 -6.15 -23.59
CA PHE A 234 -0.77 -5.71 -22.72
C PHE A 234 -0.47 -4.60 -21.71
#